data_AF-A0A962AEZ2-F1
#
_entry.id   AF-A0A962AEZ2-F1
#
_cell.length_a   1.000
_cell.length_b   1.000
_cell.length_c   1.000
_cell.angle_alpha   90.00
_cell.angle_beta   90.00
_cell.angle_gamma   90.00
#
_symmetry.space_group_name_H-M   'P 1'
#
loop_
_entity.id
_entity.type
_entity.pdbx_description
1 polymer ?
#
loop_
_entity_poly.entity_id
_entity_poly.type
_entity_poly.pdbx_seq_one_letter_code
_entity_poly.pdbx_strand_id
1 'polypeptide(L)'
;MRFDNARLAADILLWAEPLARDRLSTVWGAAARESGAGKTLADLHWRAWRCALSNLPHGAVASRRDLAIMTRGAGLNADLIAEADEAVIDEIAEVIIARFRRSPALAKDYTKALVLTAAGLLAPTQAQPQASKAA
;
A
#
# COMPACT_ATOMS: atom_id res chain seq x y z
N MET A 1 -23.14 1.54 -15.73
CA MET A 1 -23.11 1.74 -14.26
C MET A 1 -21.69 2.10 -13.89
N ARG A 2 -21.47 3.25 -13.24
CA ARG A 2 -20.14 3.66 -12.75
C ARG A 2 -20.02 3.09 -11.34
N PHE A 3 -19.19 2.06 -11.15
CA PHE A 3 -18.98 1.49 -9.82
C PHE A 3 -18.31 2.52 -8.91
N ASP A 4 -18.67 2.53 -7.63
CA ASP A 4 -17.99 3.31 -6.61
C ASP A 4 -16.57 2.76 -6.41
N ASN A 5 -15.57 3.62 -6.63
CA ASN A 5 -14.16 3.26 -6.50
C ASN A 5 -13.83 2.77 -5.08
N ALA A 6 -14.45 3.35 -4.05
CA ALA A 6 -14.21 2.95 -2.67
C ALA A 6 -14.69 1.50 -2.44
N ARG A 7 -15.84 1.14 -3.01
CA ARG A 7 -16.35 -0.23 -2.97
C ARG A 7 -15.43 -1.20 -3.71
N LEU A 8 -14.96 -0.84 -4.91
CA LEU A 8 -14.02 -1.69 -5.67
C LEU A 8 -12.68 -1.86 -4.94
N ALA A 9 -12.18 -0.82 -4.28
CA ALA A 9 -10.97 -0.89 -3.46
C ALA A 9 -11.14 -1.81 -2.25
N ALA A 10 -12.29 -1.74 -1.57
CA ALA A 10 -12.60 -2.68 -0.49
C ALA A 10 -12.74 -4.12 -1.01
N ASP A 11 -13.32 -4.31 -2.20
CA ASP A 11 -13.41 -5.63 -2.83
C ASP A 11 -12.01 -6.18 -3.15
N ILE A 12 -11.06 -5.35 -3.61
CA ILE A 12 -9.65 -5.75 -3.84
C ILE A 12 -9.06 -6.39 -2.59
N LEU A 13 -9.27 -5.76 -1.43
CA LEU A 13 -8.73 -6.25 -0.16
C LEU A 13 -9.15 -7.71 0.13
N LEU A 14 -10.39 -8.08 -0.20
CA LEU A 14 -10.94 -9.40 0.11
C LEU A 14 -10.23 -10.56 -0.60
N TRP A 15 -9.66 -10.32 -1.78
CA TRP A 15 -9.04 -11.38 -2.59
C TRP A 15 -7.56 -11.18 -2.88
N ALA A 16 -7.03 -9.96 -2.77
CA ALA A 16 -5.61 -9.69 -3.01
C ALA A 16 -4.74 -9.75 -1.74
N GLU A 17 -5.35 -9.67 -0.53
CA GLU A 17 -4.60 -9.58 0.73
C GLU A 17 -3.52 -10.66 0.89
N PRO A 18 -3.79 -11.97 0.70
CA PRO A 18 -2.77 -12.99 0.90
C PRO A 18 -1.54 -12.79 0.00
N LEU A 19 -1.76 -12.53 -1.29
CA LEU A 19 -0.70 -12.41 -2.28
C LEU A 19 0.13 -11.14 -2.09
N ALA A 20 -0.53 -10.01 -1.82
CA ALA A 20 0.17 -8.75 -1.55
C ALA A 20 1.02 -8.82 -0.26
N ARG A 21 0.54 -9.54 0.77
CA ARG A 21 1.31 -9.75 2.01
C ARG A 21 2.51 -10.67 1.82
N ASP A 22 2.34 -11.74 1.05
CA ASP A 22 3.44 -12.66 0.73
C ASP A 22 4.52 -11.95 -0.11
N ARG A 23 4.09 -11.10 -1.05
CA ARG A 23 4.99 -10.25 -1.83
C ARG A 23 5.81 -9.32 -0.93
N LEU A 24 5.15 -8.58 -0.03
CA LEU A 24 5.83 -7.70 0.92
C LEU A 24 6.76 -8.46 1.86
N SER A 25 6.35 -9.62 2.34
CA SER A 25 7.18 -10.48 3.20
C SER A 25 8.46 -10.92 2.49
N THR A 26 8.37 -11.19 1.18
CA THR A 26 9.53 -11.54 0.34
C THR A 26 10.46 -10.34 0.16
N VAL A 27 9.92 -9.17 -0.22
CA VAL A 27 10.71 -7.94 -0.45
C VAL A 27 11.44 -7.51 0.82
N TRP A 28 10.73 -7.35 1.93
CA TRP A 28 11.33 -6.90 3.18
C TRP A 28 12.16 -7.98 3.87
N GLY A 29 11.81 -9.25 3.70
CA GLY A 29 12.62 -10.35 4.22
C GLY A 29 14.01 -10.40 3.59
N ALA A 30 14.10 -10.12 2.29
CA ALA A 30 15.38 -10.00 1.60
C ALA A 30 16.14 -8.72 1.99
N ALA A 31 15.48 -7.56 1.94
CA ALA A 31 16.11 -6.26 2.17
C ALA A 31 16.59 -6.08 3.63
N ALA A 32 15.83 -6.56 4.61
CA ALA A 32 16.10 -6.39 6.02
C ALA A 32 16.68 -7.65 6.69
N ARG A 33 17.32 -8.53 5.90
CA ARG A 33 17.85 -9.81 6.39
C ARG A 33 18.83 -9.63 7.55
N GLU A 34 19.69 -8.61 7.47
CA GLU A 34 20.75 -8.35 8.45
C GLU A 34 20.20 -7.72 9.74
N SER A 35 19.21 -6.84 9.64
CA SER A 35 18.60 -6.18 10.80
C SER A 35 17.51 -7.02 11.48
N GLY A 36 17.01 -8.07 10.81
CA GLY A 36 15.88 -8.87 11.28
C GLY A 36 14.54 -8.13 11.25
N ALA A 37 14.49 -6.89 10.72
CA ALA A 37 13.31 -6.03 10.74
C ALA A 37 12.25 -6.41 9.68
N GLY A 38 12.53 -7.37 8.80
CA GLY A 38 11.75 -7.64 7.59
C GLY A 38 10.26 -7.89 7.83
N LYS A 39 9.91 -8.69 8.85
CA LYS A 39 8.51 -8.97 9.18
C LYS A 39 7.76 -7.72 9.61
N THR A 40 8.35 -6.92 10.50
CA THR A 40 7.73 -5.69 11.00
C THR A 40 7.55 -4.66 9.89
N LEU A 41 8.54 -4.52 9.00
CA LEU A 41 8.46 -3.65 7.83
C LEU A 41 7.35 -4.10 6.87
N ALA A 42 7.25 -5.40 6.58
CA ALA A 42 6.18 -5.94 5.76
C ALA A 42 4.79 -5.70 6.37
N ASP A 43 4.62 -5.90 7.68
CA ASP A 43 3.35 -5.69 8.37
C ASP A 43 2.94 -4.21 8.41
N LEU A 44 3.89 -3.29 8.63
CA LEU A 44 3.64 -1.83 8.56
C LEU A 44 3.26 -1.40 7.15
N HIS A 45 3.98 -1.93 6.15
CA HIS A 45 3.72 -1.60 4.76
C HIS A 45 2.35 -2.12 4.33
N TRP A 46 2.01 -3.37 4.68
CA TRP A 46 0.67 -3.90 4.42
C TRP A 46 -0.43 -3.10 5.12
N ARG A 47 -0.19 -2.66 6.37
CA ARG A 47 -1.17 -1.85 7.10
C ARG A 47 -1.48 -0.53 6.38
N ALA A 48 -0.48 0.10 5.78
CA ALA A 48 -0.68 1.30 4.98
C ALA A 48 -1.60 1.04 3.77
N TRP A 49 -1.31 -0.03 3.01
CA TRP A 49 -2.12 -0.46 1.87
C TRP A 49 -3.55 -0.86 2.27
N ARG A 50 -3.70 -1.63 3.34
CA ARG A 50 -5.00 -2.02 3.89
C ARG A 50 -5.84 -0.81 4.28
N CYS A 51 -5.24 0.18 4.96
CA CYS A 51 -5.92 1.42 5.28
C CYS A 51 -6.34 2.18 4.02
N ALA A 52 -5.48 2.29 3.01
CA ALA A 52 -5.80 2.95 1.75
C ALA A 52 -6.96 2.25 1.00
N LEU A 53 -6.92 0.92 0.89
CA LEU A 53 -7.97 0.10 0.26
C LEU A 53 -9.30 0.16 1.05
N SER A 54 -9.23 0.37 2.37
CA SER A 54 -10.41 0.54 3.23
C SER A 54 -10.92 1.99 3.31
N ASN A 55 -10.35 2.92 2.52
CA ASN A 55 -10.66 4.35 2.56
C ASN A 55 -10.46 4.99 3.96
N LEU A 56 -9.37 4.60 4.64
CA LEU A 56 -8.95 5.10 5.96
C LEU A 56 -7.65 5.93 5.84
N PRO A 57 -7.71 7.16 5.30
CA PRO A 57 -6.52 7.94 4.92
C PRO A 57 -5.60 8.27 6.12
N HIS A 58 -6.15 8.56 7.29
CA HIS A 58 -5.34 8.83 8.49
C HIS A 58 -4.54 7.60 8.94
N GLY A 59 -5.13 6.41 8.86
CA GLY A 59 -4.44 5.16 9.18
C GLY A 59 -3.34 4.82 8.17
N ALA A 60 -3.57 5.14 6.89
CA ALA A 60 -2.59 4.98 5.83
C ALA A 60 -1.37 5.90 6.09
N VAL A 61 -1.60 7.19 6.33
CA VAL A 61 -0.55 8.17 6.62
C VAL A 61 0.25 7.80 7.88
N ALA A 62 -0.43 7.39 8.95
CA ALA A 62 0.23 6.96 10.18
C ALA A 62 1.14 5.74 9.93
N SER A 63 0.62 4.72 9.23
CA SER A 63 1.38 3.52 8.91
C SER A 63 2.58 3.81 7.99
N ARG A 64 2.43 4.72 7.02
CA ARG A 64 3.54 5.18 6.15
C ARG A 64 4.63 5.89 6.93
N ARG A 65 4.25 6.75 7.88
CA ARG A 65 5.21 7.44 8.75
C ARG A 65 5.99 6.43 9.60
N ASP A 66 5.29 5.49 10.22
CA ASP A 66 5.92 4.48 11.08
C ASP A 66 6.83 3.54 10.26
N LEU A 67 6.43 3.18 9.03
CA LEU A 67 7.26 2.45 8.08
C LEU A 67 8.56 3.22 7.74
N ALA A 68 8.46 4.52 7.44
CA ALA A 68 9.62 5.34 7.11
C ALA A 68 10.59 5.48 8.28
N ILE A 69 10.08 5.62 9.51
CA ILE A 69 10.88 5.65 10.73
C ILE A 69 11.60 4.31 10.93
N MET A 70 10.87 3.20 10.81
CA MET A 70 11.45 1.85 10.98
C MET A 70 12.50 1.53 9.92
N THR A 71 12.24 1.90 8.66
CA THR A 71 13.18 1.69 7.53
C THR A 71 14.50 2.40 7.80
N ARG A 72 14.43 3.67 8.21
CA ARG A 72 15.62 4.45 8.60
C ARG A 72 16.33 3.86 9.82
N GLY A 73 15.58 3.45 10.84
CA GLY A 73 16.12 2.83 12.05
C GLY A 73 16.84 1.50 11.78
N ALA A 74 16.41 0.78 10.75
CA ALA A 74 17.05 -0.44 10.27
C ALA A 74 18.26 -0.19 9.34
N GLY A 75 18.62 1.07 9.08
CA GLY A 75 19.74 1.43 8.18
C GLY A 75 19.46 1.20 6.70
N LEU A 76 18.18 1.05 6.30
CA LEU A 76 17.78 0.75 4.93
C LEU A 76 17.54 2.03 4.12
N ASN A 77 17.75 1.95 2.81
CA ASN A 77 17.44 3.04 1.89
C ASN A 77 15.92 3.30 1.85
N ALA A 78 15.52 4.57 1.85
CA ALA A 78 14.13 5.00 1.74
C ALA A 78 13.51 4.60 0.38
N ASP A 79 14.32 4.47 -0.68
CA ASP A 79 13.85 4.08 -2.01
C ASP A 79 13.21 2.67 -2.01
N LEU A 80 13.61 1.80 -1.09
CA LEU A 80 13.02 0.47 -0.92
C LEU A 80 11.52 0.52 -0.59
N ILE A 81 11.05 1.61 0.01
CA ILE A 81 9.61 1.79 0.25
C ILE A 81 8.87 1.94 -1.08
N ALA A 82 9.41 2.75 -2.01
CA ALA A 82 8.81 2.94 -3.32
C ALA A 82 8.87 1.66 -4.16
N GLU A 83 9.98 0.93 -4.13
CA GLU A 83 10.11 -0.38 -4.80
C GLU A 83 9.11 -1.39 -4.25
N ALA A 84 8.91 -1.42 -2.93
CA ALA A 84 7.92 -2.28 -2.30
C ALA A 84 6.47 -1.84 -2.60
N ASP A 85 6.21 -0.55 -2.78
CA ASP A 85 4.91 -0.04 -3.25
C ASP A 85 4.61 -0.54 -4.67
N GLU A 86 5.59 -0.44 -5.58
CA GLU A 86 5.48 -0.95 -6.96
C GLU A 86 5.20 -2.45 -6.98
N ALA A 87 5.94 -3.22 -6.18
CA ALA A 87 5.72 -4.66 -6.07
C ALA A 87 4.30 -5.03 -5.61
N VAL A 88 3.68 -4.24 -4.72
CA VAL A 88 2.28 -4.44 -4.31
C VAL A 88 1.32 -4.08 -5.43
N ILE A 89 1.55 -2.98 -6.14
CA ILE A 89 0.72 -2.55 -7.28
C ILE A 89 0.72 -3.61 -8.37
N ASP A 90 1.89 -4.11 -8.73
CA ASP A 90 2.06 -5.15 -9.75
C ASP A 90 1.36 -6.45 -9.35
N GLU A 91 1.56 -6.91 -8.11
CA GLU A 91 0.89 -8.11 -7.59
C GLU A 91 -0.63 -7.97 -7.66
N ILE A 92 -1.19 -6.85 -7.17
CA ILE A 92 -2.64 -6.64 -7.22
C ILE A 92 -3.13 -6.56 -8.67
N ALA A 93 -2.38 -5.89 -9.56
CA ALA A 93 -2.73 -5.78 -10.98
C ALA A 93 -2.76 -7.15 -11.68
N GLU A 94 -1.78 -8.02 -11.41
CA GLU A 94 -1.75 -9.40 -11.90
C GLU A 94 -2.97 -10.18 -11.42
N VAL A 95 -3.34 -10.04 -10.15
CA VAL A 95 -4.53 -10.70 -9.61
C VAL A 95 -5.81 -10.17 -10.26
N ILE A 96 -5.92 -8.87 -10.54
CA ILE A 96 -7.05 -8.29 -11.29
C ILE A 96 -7.15 -8.94 -12.68
N ILE A 97 -6.03 -9.00 -13.40
CA ILE A 97 -5.97 -9.56 -14.76
C ILE A 97 -6.38 -11.04 -14.74
N ALA A 98 -5.83 -11.83 -13.82
CA ALA A 98 -6.14 -13.25 -13.68
C ALA A 98 -7.62 -13.47 -13.33
N ARG A 99 -8.14 -12.71 -12.36
CA ARG A 99 -9.52 -12.83 -11.86
C ARG A 99 -10.57 -12.44 -12.89
N PHE A 100 -10.32 -11.37 -13.64
CA PHE A 100 -11.27 -10.81 -14.60
C PHE A 100 -10.87 -11.04 -16.06
N ARG A 101 -10.09 -12.08 -16.35
CA ARG A 101 -9.62 -12.43 -17.71
C ARG A 101 -10.72 -12.55 -18.78
N ARG A 102 -11.95 -12.92 -18.37
CA ARG A 102 -13.13 -13.03 -19.26
C ARG A 102 -14.02 -11.79 -19.25
N SER A 103 -13.69 -10.79 -18.44
CA SER A 103 -14.47 -9.56 -18.24
C SER A 103 -13.56 -8.32 -18.26
N PRO A 104 -12.99 -7.93 -19.42
CA PRO A 104 -12.01 -6.84 -19.50
C PRO A 104 -12.53 -5.48 -18.97
N ALA A 105 -13.84 -5.23 -19.10
CA ALA A 105 -14.45 -4.02 -18.55
C ALA A 105 -14.34 -3.95 -17.01
N LEU A 106 -14.56 -5.07 -16.32
CA LEU A 106 -14.37 -5.15 -14.86
C LEU A 106 -12.89 -5.05 -14.50
N ALA A 107 -12.00 -5.71 -15.23
CA ALA A 107 -10.56 -5.59 -15.02
C ALA A 107 -10.12 -4.11 -15.08
N LYS A 108 -10.61 -3.37 -16.08
CA LYS A 108 -10.34 -1.93 -16.23
C LYS A 108 -10.86 -1.11 -15.05
N ASP A 109 -12.06 -1.38 -14.55
CA ASP A 109 -12.63 -0.63 -13.44
C ASP A 109 -11.90 -0.91 -12.12
N TYR A 110 -11.53 -2.16 -11.84
CA TYR A 110 -10.67 -2.50 -10.70
C TYR A 110 -9.27 -1.90 -10.82
N THR A 111 -8.68 -1.90 -12.01
CA THR A 111 -7.37 -1.27 -12.24
C THR A 111 -7.43 0.24 -11.95
N LYS A 112 -8.49 0.93 -12.38
CA LYS A 112 -8.68 2.36 -12.03
C LYS A 112 -8.83 2.56 -10.52
N ALA A 113 -9.56 1.70 -9.83
CA ALA A 113 -9.70 1.77 -8.38
C ALA A 113 -8.32 1.62 -7.70
N LEU A 114 -7.52 0.63 -8.11
CA LEU A 114 -6.15 0.46 -7.64
C LEU A 114 -5.28 1.70 -7.88
N VAL A 115 -5.30 2.25 -9.09
CA VAL A 115 -4.52 3.46 -9.44
C VAL A 115 -4.92 4.66 -8.57
N LEU A 116 -6.22 4.87 -8.34
CA LEU A 116 -6.68 5.96 -7.49
C LEU A 116 -6.31 5.76 -6.01
N THR A 117 -6.40 4.53 -5.51
CA THR A 117 -5.93 4.18 -4.16
C THR A 117 -4.42 4.41 -4.01
N ALA A 118 -3.62 3.94 -4.98
CA ALA A 118 -2.17 4.12 -4.99
C ALA A 118 -1.81 5.61 -5.05
N ALA A 119 -2.44 6.38 -5.94
CA ALA A 119 -2.21 7.82 -6.04
C ALA A 119 -2.51 8.54 -4.71
N GLY A 120 -3.57 8.16 -4.00
CA GLY A 120 -3.91 8.72 -2.68
C GLY A 120 -2.92 8.32 -1.58
N LEU A 121 -2.44 7.07 -1.60
CA LEU A 121 -1.46 6.56 -0.63
C LEU A 121 -0.07 7.16 -0.81
N LEU A 122 0.32 7.37 -2.07
CA LEU A 122 1.67 7.82 -2.47
C LEU A 122 1.76 9.34 -2.61
N ALA A 123 0.62 10.05 -2.55
CA ALA A 123 0.62 11.50 -2.56
C ALA A 123 1.49 12.02 -1.39
N PRO A 124 2.36 13.02 -1.64
CA PRO A 124 3.13 13.62 -0.57
C PRO A 124 2.15 14.20 0.46
N THR A 125 2.22 13.72 1.69
CA THR A 125 1.42 14.24 2.80
C THR A 125 1.74 15.72 2.94
N GLN A 126 0.84 16.60 2.46
CA GLN A 126 0.98 18.03 2.71
C GLN A 126 0.96 18.20 4.22
N ALA A 127 2.11 18.55 4.78
CA ALA A 127 2.28 18.77 6.21
C ALA A 127 1.26 19.82 6.65
N GLN A 128 0.25 19.39 7.39
CA GLN A 128 -0.73 20.27 8.00
C GLN A 128 0.04 21.18 8.98
N PRO A 129 -0.07 22.51 8.90
CA PRO A 129 0.63 23.39 9.81
C PRO A 129 0.20 23.03 11.23
N GLN A 130 1.15 22.65 12.08
CA GLN A 130 0.92 22.55 13.50
C GLN A 130 0.36 23.89 13.96
N ALA A 131 -0.90 23.91 14.39
CA ALA A 131 -1.50 25.05 15.05
C ALA A 131 -0.64 25.37 16.28
N SER A 132 0.22 26.36 16.12
CA SER A 132 1.03 26.91 17.19
C SER A 132 0.08 27.51 18.21
N LYS A 133 -0.18 26.78 19.30
CA LYS A 133 -0.66 27.41 20.54
C LYS A 133 0.52 28.19 21.11
N ALA A 134 0.62 29.46 20.73
CA ALA A 134 1.38 30.42 21.50
C ALA A 134 0.49 30.90 22.66
N ALA A 135 1.03 30.73 23.86
CA ALA A 135 0.54 31.26 25.13
C ALA A 135 0.68 32.79 25.19
#